data_AF-E9SH62-F1
#
_entry.id   AF-E9SH62-F1
#
_cell.length_a   1.000
_cell.length_b   1.000
_cell.length_c   1.000
_cell.angle_alpha   90.00
_cell.angle_beta   90.00
_cell.angle_gamma   90.00
#
_symmetry.space_group_name_H-M   'P 1'
#
loop_
_entity.id
_entity.type
_entity.pdbx_description
1 polymer ?
#
loop_
_entity_poly.entity_id
_entity_poly.type
_entity_poly.pdbx_seq_one_letter_code
_entity_poly.pdbx_strand_id
1 'polypeptide(L)'
;MILKRYKKPIITAAVGLIAAAVLFVVGTDIVAAFTLRDAYREYTNFGDSEINRLKDEMGITLGGSSSPEKLTVSHAAGDYCYQLWLRDTEPPQEFMEDCFDGKYETVDVSALSGSYDLDYDGEKPESAEEIFRCEYVNSGGVKRFDCYYAAFYRDGGGFKAKLFASKD
;
A
#
# COMPACT_ATOMS: atom_id res chain seq x y z
N MET A 1 35.43 54.88 18.05
CA MET A 1 33.96 54.86 17.83
C MET A 1 33.60 54.19 16.49
N ILE A 2 34.14 53.00 16.18
CA ILE A 2 33.99 52.36 14.85
C ILE A 2 33.21 51.03 14.94
N LEU A 3 33.24 50.34 16.09
CA LEU A 3 32.55 49.05 16.28
C LEU A 3 31.01 49.13 16.30
N LYS A 4 30.39 50.29 16.56
CA LYS A 4 28.91 50.39 16.60
C LYS A 4 28.25 50.40 15.21
N ARG A 5 28.98 50.79 14.15
CA ARG A 5 28.42 50.92 12.79
C ARG A 5 28.37 49.59 12.01
N TYR A 6 29.22 48.62 12.34
CA TYR A 6 29.27 47.32 11.64
C TYR A 6 28.36 46.25 12.24
N LYS A 7 27.86 46.41 13.48
CA LYS A 7 27.02 45.40 14.15
C LYS A 7 25.65 45.22 13.49
N LYS A 8 25.01 46.29 13.00
CA LYS A 8 23.68 46.22 12.38
C LYS A 8 23.65 45.38 11.09
N PRO A 9 24.49 45.62 10.07
CA PRO A 9 24.46 44.83 8.84
C PRO A 9 24.84 43.37 9.06
N ILE A 10 25.75 43.08 10.00
CA ILE A 10 26.15 41.71 10.36
C ILE A 10 24.98 40.96 11.02
N ILE A 11 24.24 41.61 11.93
CA ILE A 11 23.06 41.01 12.56
C ILE A 11 21.95 40.77 11.53
N THR A 12 21.70 41.72 10.62
CA THR A 12 20.70 41.56 9.56
C THR A 12 21.03 40.40 8.60
N ALA A 13 22.31 40.27 8.21
CA ALA A 13 22.75 39.14 7.38
C ALA A 13 22.64 37.79 8.11
N ALA A 14 22.99 37.73 9.40
CA ALA A 14 22.85 36.52 10.20
C ALA A 14 21.39 36.09 10.38
N VAL A 15 20.48 37.04 10.64
CA VAL A 15 19.03 36.77 10.71
C VAL A 15 18.49 36.29 9.37
N GLY A 16 18.94 36.85 8.24
CA GLY A 16 18.56 36.41 6.90
C GLY A 16 19.01 34.97 6.61
N LEU A 17 20.24 34.60 7.00
CA LEU A 17 20.77 33.24 6.86
C LEU A 17 20.00 32.22 7.71
N ILE A 18 19.65 32.59 8.95
CA ILE A 18 18.85 31.74 9.83
C ILE A 18 17.43 31.56 9.25
N ALA A 19 16.81 32.64 8.77
CA ALA A 19 15.49 32.55 8.14
C ALA A 19 15.50 31.66 6.88
N ALA A 20 16.54 31.76 6.04
CA ALA A 20 16.72 30.91 4.88
C ALA A 20 16.94 29.43 5.26
N ALA A 21 17.74 29.16 6.29
CA ALA A 21 17.96 27.80 6.78
C ALA A 21 16.68 27.18 7.35
N VAL A 22 15.89 27.95 8.11
CA VAL A 22 14.59 27.50 8.63
C VAL A 22 13.61 27.22 7.50
N LEU A 23 13.50 28.10 6.49
CA LEU A 23 12.64 27.86 5.33
C LEU A 23 13.10 26.65 4.50
N PHE A 24 14.40 26.39 4.42
CA PHE A 24 14.92 25.21 3.73
C PHE A 24 14.53 23.91 4.46
N VAL A 25 14.74 23.84 5.78
CA VAL A 25 14.38 22.66 6.59
C VAL A 25 12.87 22.42 6.57
N VAL A 26 12.07 23.45 6.84
CA VAL A 26 10.60 23.33 6.83
C VAL A 26 10.09 23.04 5.43
N GLY A 27 10.71 23.61 4.39
CA GLY A 27 10.35 23.35 3.00
C GLY A 27 10.59 21.91 2.58
N THR A 28 11.72 21.31 2.98
CA THR A 28 12.01 19.89 2.69
C THR A 28 11.04 18.96 3.41
N ASP A 29 10.67 19.27 4.66
CA ASP A 29 9.71 18.46 5.43
C ASP A 29 8.30 18.50 4.82
N ILE A 30 7.88 19.68 4.33
CA ILE A 30 6.59 19.84 3.65
C ILE A 30 6.57 19.05 2.34
N VAL A 31 7.63 19.15 1.52
CA VAL A 31 7.72 18.41 0.26
C VAL A 31 7.73 16.89 0.52
N ALA A 32 8.48 16.44 1.53
CA ALA A 32 8.50 15.03 1.94
C ALA A 32 7.10 14.55 2.37
N ALA A 33 6.38 15.34 3.17
CA ALA A 33 5.02 15.03 3.60
C ALA A 33 4.03 14.94 2.42
N PHE A 34 4.15 15.83 1.41
CA PHE A 34 3.33 15.74 0.21
C PHE A 34 3.64 14.49 -0.62
N THR A 35 4.93 14.16 -0.81
CA THR A 35 5.32 12.94 -1.53
C THR A 35 4.89 11.66 -0.82
N LEU A 36 4.93 11.63 0.52
CA LEU A 36 4.45 10.49 1.31
C LEU A 36 2.93 10.34 1.26
N ARG A 37 2.21 11.46 1.17
CA ARG A 37 0.74 11.45 1.06
C ARG A 37 0.26 10.91 -0.30
N ASP A 38 0.98 11.18 -1.38
CA ASP A 38 0.68 10.56 -2.67
C ASP A 38 1.11 9.08 -2.71
N ALA A 39 2.06 8.71 -1.86
CA ALA A 39 2.53 7.34 -1.70
C ALA A 39 1.65 6.48 -0.79
N TYR A 40 0.61 6.98 -0.14
CA TYR A 40 -0.33 6.16 0.64
C TYR A 40 -1.77 6.64 0.45
N ARG A 41 -2.65 5.74 0.04
CA ARG A 41 -4.09 5.99 -0.09
C ARG A 41 -4.87 4.89 0.58
N GLU A 42 -5.95 5.27 1.23
CA GLU A 42 -6.88 4.35 1.88
C GLU A 42 -8.29 4.63 1.39
N TYR A 43 -9.02 3.55 1.09
CA TYR A 43 -10.39 3.56 0.61
C TYR A 43 -11.21 2.67 1.55
N THR A 44 -12.27 3.21 2.14
CA THR A 44 -13.22 2.46 3.01
C THR A 44 -14.65 2.54 2.50
N ASN A 45 -14.84 3.17 1.34
CA ASN A 45 -16.12 3.29 0.66
C ASN A 45 -15.89 2.94 -0.81
N PHE A 46 -16.61 1.93 -1.29
CA PHE A 46 -16.38 1.32 -2.59
C PHE A 46 -17.54 1.64 -3.53
N GLY A 47 -17.32 2.57 -4.44
CA GLY A 47 -18.19 2.80 -5.59
C GLY A 47 -17.60 2.17 -6.85
N ASP A 48 -18.24 2.45 -8.00
CA ASP A 48 -17.83 1.88 -9.29
C ASP A 48 -16.34 2.12 -9.61
N SER A 49 -15.77 3.26 -9.19
CA SER A 49 -14.36 3.58 -9.42
C SER A 49 -13.41 2.65 -8.66
N GLU A 50 -13.70 2.37 -7.39
CA GLU A 50 -12.86 1.50 -6.56
C GLU A 50 -13.02 0.04 -6.99
N ILE A 51 -14.24 -0.38 -7.34
CA ILE A 51 -14.50 -1.72 -7.86
C ILE A 51 -13.77 -1.95 -9.18
N ASN A 52 -13.84 -0.98 -10.11
CA ASN A 52 -13.10 -1.07 -11.37
C ASN A 52 -11.59 -1.13 -11.14
N ARG A 53 -11.05 -0.41 -10.14
CA ARG A 53 -9.64 -0.52 -9.76
C ARG A 53 -9.27 -1.93 -9.32
N LEU A 54 -10.07 -2.55 -8.44
CA LEU A 54 -9.81 -3.92 -7.98
C LEU A 54 -9.77 -4.90 -9.17
N LYS A 55 -10.66 -4.72 -10.14
CA LYS A 55 -10.66 -5.51 -11.36
C LYS A 55 -9.44 -5.23 -12.24
N ASP A 56 -9.17 -3.96 -12.53
CA ASP A 56 -8.16 -3.57 -13.52
C ASP A 56 -6.72 -3.70 -13.02
N GLU A 57 -6.49 -3.54 -11.71
CA GLU A 57 -5.17 -3.57 -11.10
C GLU A 57 -4.88 -4.89 -10.37
N MET A 58 -5.91 -5.61 -9.92
CA MET A 58 -5.78 -6.82 -9.10
C MET A 58 -6.57 -8.02 -9.65
N GLY A 59 -7.27 -7.91 -10.78
CA GLY A 59 -8.07 -9.01 -11.35
C GLY A 59 -9.26 -9.46 -10.50
N ILE A 60 -9.64 -8.71 -9.45
CA ILE A 60 -10.72 -9.11 -8.54
C ILE A 60 -12.04 -8.54 -9.07
N THR A 61 -12.99 -9.42 -9.39
CA THR A 61 -14.26 -9.07 -10.02
C THR A 61 -15.44 -8.98 -9.04
N LEU A 62 -15.20 -9.15 -7.73
CA LEU A 62 -16.16 -9.01 -6.61
C LEU A 62 -17.60 -9.48 -6.94
N GLY A 63 -17.71 -10.58 -7.68
CA GLY A 63 -18.98 -11.07 -8.24
C GLY A 63 -19.80 -11.96 -7.31
N GLY A 64 -19.30 -12.25 -6.10
CA GLY A 64 -19.88 -13.19 -5.13
C GLY A 64 -20.33 -12.57 -3.80
N SER A 65 -20.39 -13.39 -2.75
CA SER A 65 -20.83 -13.04 -1.38
C SER A 65 -19.90 -12.08 -0.62
N SER A 66 -18.73 -11.80 -1.18
CA SER A 66 -17.66 -11.05 -0.51
C SER A 66 -17.75 -9.55 -0.77
N SER A 67 -17.69 -8.76 0.30
CA SER A 67 -17.77 -7.30 0.23
C SER A 67 -16.43 -6.65 0.58
N PRO A 68 -15.91 -5.70 -0.23
CA PRO A 68 -14.71 -4.97 0.13
C PRO A 68 -14.99 -4.00 1.27
N GLU A 69 -14.17 -4.08 2.31
CA GLU A 69 -14.28 -3.23 3.50
C GLU A 69 -13.25 -2.10 3.48
N LYS A 70 -12.02 -2.40 3.03
CA LYS A 70 -10.94 -1.42 2.96
C LYS A 70 -9.95 -1.77 1.87
N LEU A 71 -9.38 -0.78 1.20
CA LEU A 71 -8.26 -0.93 0.29
C LEU A 71 -7.22 0.11 0.68
N THR A 72 -6.01 -0.35 0.96
CA THR A 72 -4.84 0.50 1.13
C THR A 72 -3.93 0.32 -0.06
N VAL A 73 -3.44 1.42 -0.59
CA VAL A 73 -2.52 1.48 -1.72
C VAL A 73 -1.31 2.29 -1.30
N SER A 74 -0.16 1.66 -1.22
CA SER A 74 1.12 2.32 -0.94
C SER A 74 2.01 2.28 -2.18
N HIS A 75 2.60 3.41 -2.58
CA HIS A 75 3.52 3.58 -3.70
C HIS A 75 4.88 4.15 -3.25
N ALA A 76 5.33 3.80 -2.04
CA ALA A 76 6.59 4.33 -1.51
C ALA A 76 7.80 3.69 -2.20
N ALA A 77 8.78 4.51 -2.61
CA ALA A 77 10.09 4.06 -3.12
C ALA A 77 10.07 3.05 -4.29
N GLY A 78 8.99 2.98 -5.08
CA GLY A 78 8.87 2.03 -6.19
C GLY A 78 8.40 0.63 -5.78
N ASP A 79 7.99 0.48 -4.53
CA ASP A 79 7.31 -0.68 -3.96
C ASP A 79 5.81 -0.37 -3.91
N TYR A 80 5.01 -1.13 -4.69
CA TYR A 80 3.56 -0.96 -4.66
C TYR A 80 2.96 -2.04 -3.79
N CYS A 81 2.37 -1.65 -2.67
CA CYS A 81 1.66 -2.55 -1.79
C CYS A 81 0.16 -2.21 -1.86
N TYR A 82 -0.63 -3.12 -2.41
CA TYR A 82 -2.08 -3.13 -2.23
C TYR A 82 -2.36 -3.95 -0.99
N GLN A 83 -3.34 -3.55 -0.19
CA GLN A 83 -3.87 -4.35 0.91
C GLN A 83 -5.38 -4.20 0.84
N LEU A 84 -6.08 -5.28 0.50
CA LEU A 84 -7.54 -5.29 0.38
C LEU A 84 -8.09 -6.14 1.51
N TRP A 85 -9.06 -5.60 2.25
CA TRP A 85 -9.84 -6.31 3.26
C TRP A 85 -11.21 -6.63 2.71
N LEU A 86 -11.62 -7.87 2.91
CA LEU A 86 -12.91 -8.39 2.52
C LEU A 86 -13.67 -8.86 3.75
N ARG A 87 -14.99 -8.69 3.71
CA ARG A 87 -15.95 -9.19 4.70
C ARG A 87 -16.87 -10.21 4.06
N ASP A 88 -17.39 -11.12 4.89
CA ASP A 88 -18.41 -12.11 4.52
C ASP A 88 -17.92 -13.02 3.39
N THR A 89 -16.66 -13.45 3.45
CA THR A 89 -16.10 -14.28 2.39
C THR A 89 -16.49 -15.73 2.56
N GLU A 90 -16.80 -16.35 1.43
CA GLU A 90 -16.75 -17.80 1.26
C GLU A 90 -15.35 -18.36 1.63
N PRO A 91 -15.23 -19.69 1.75
CA PRO A 91 -13.93 -20.35 1.88
C PRO A 91 -12.92 -19.82 0.85
N PRO A 92 -11.62 -19.75 1.20
CA PRO A 92 -10.60 -19.15 0.34
C PRO A 92 -10.60 -19.65 -1.11
N GLN A 93 -10.74 -20.96 -1.36
CA GLN A 93 -10.88 -21.52 -2.71
C GLN A 93 -12.08 -20.98 -3.46
N GLU A 94 -13.26 -21.03 -2.84
CA GLU A 94 -14.52 -20.61 -3.49
C GLU A 94 -14.45 -19.13 -3.86
N PHE A 95 -13.89 -18.29 -2.98
CA PHE A 95 -13.62 -16.90 -3.31
C PHE A 95 -12.72 -16.75 -4.54
N MET A 96 -11.63 -17.52 -4.62
CA MET A 96 -10.71 -17.43 -5.76
C MET A 96 -11.35 -17.91 -7.06
N GLU A 97 -12.21 -18.92 -7.01
CA GLU A 97 -12.94 -19.42 -8.19
C GLU A 97 -13.99 -18.42 -8.69
N ASP A 98 -14.69 -17.74 -7.78
CA ASP A 98 -15.82 -16.87 -8.12
C ASP A 98 -15.42 -15.40 -8.36
N CYS A 99 -14.38 -14.93 -7.66
CA CYS A 99 -14.06 -13.50 -7.59
C CYS A 99 -12.71 -13.14 -8.20
N PHE A 100 -11.89 -14.09 -8.66
CA PHE A 100 -10.62 -13.79 -9.29
C PHE A 100 -10.60 -14.17 -10.78
N ASP A 101 -10.34 -13.19 -11.64
CA ASP A 101 -10.25 -13.35 -13.09
C ASP A 101 -8.78 -13.52 -13.52
N GLY A 102 -8.20 -14.68 -13.19
CA GLY A 102 -6.84 -15.03 -13.57
C GLY A 102 -6.37 -16.38 -13.05
N LYS A 103 -5.13 -16.74 -13.37
CA LYS A 103 -4.46 -17.95 -12.87
C LYS A 103 -3.92 -17.74 -11.46
N TYR A 104 -4.12 -18.73 -10.62
CA TYR A 104 -3.56 -18.77 -9.27
C TYR A 104 -3.08 -20.18 -8.91
N GLU A 105 -2.24 -20.26 -7.89
CA GLU A 105 -1.77 -21.50 -7.29
C GLU A 105 -1.69 -21.35 -5.77
N THR A 106 -2.03 -22.40 -5.01
CA THR A 106 -1.81 -22.42 -3.56
C THR A 106 -0.32 -22.48 -3.27
N VAL A 107 0.16 -21.65 -2.36
CA VAL A 107 1.56 -21.61 -1.91
C VAL A 107 1.66 -21.80 -0.42
N ASP A 108 2.76 -22.40 0.02
CA ASP A 108 3.09 -22.49 1.43
C ASP A 108 3.53 -21.10 1.93
N VAL A 109 3.11 -20.73 3.14
CA VAL A 109 3.55 -19.52 3.86
C VAL A 109 5.07 -19.36 3.79
N SER A 110 5.82 -20.46 3.92
CA SER A 110 7.28 -20.46 3.90
C SER A 110 7.88 -19.99 2.57
N ALA A 111 7.10 -19.96 1.50
CA ALA A 111 7.49 -19.40 0.20
C ALA A 111 7.53 -17.86 0.20
N LEU A 112 6.96 -17.20 1.22
CA LEU A 112 7.02 -15.75 1.39
C LEU A 112 8.35 -15.29 1.99
N SER A 113 9.49 -15.67 1.38
CA SER A 113 10.80 -15.21 1.85
C SER A 113 11.19 -13.89 1.22
N GLY A 114 11.25 -12.81 2.02
CA GLY A 114 12.13 -11.66 1.71
C GLY A 114 11.51 -10.30 1.37
N SER A 115 10.20 -10.06 1.49
CA SER A 115 9.66 -8.71 1.19
C SER A 115 8.46 -8.21 2.01
N TYR A 116 8.05 -8.87 3.10
CA TYR A 116 6.86 -8.45 3.85
C TYR A 116 7.11 -8.59 5.34
N ASP A 117 7.85 -7.65 5.91
CA ASP A 117 8.23 -7.74 7.32
C ASP A 117 7.04 -7.67 8.27
N LEU A 118 5.87 -7.16 7.86
CA LEU A 118 4.73 -6.96 8.76
C LEU A 118 3.37 -7.00 8.04
N ASP A 119 2.40 -7.71 8.60
CA ASP A 119 0.98 -7.49 8.36
C ASP A 119 0.45 -6.24 9.09
N TYR A 120 -0.89 -6.07 9.04
CA TYR A 120 -1.68 -4.95 9.56
C TYR A 120 -1.44 -4.56 11.03
N ASP A 121 -1.00 -5.48 11.90
CA ASP A 121 -0.68 -5.23 13.32
C ASP A 121 0.78 -5.56 13.66
N GLY A 122 1.60 -5.82 12.62
CA GLY A 122 2.92 -6.41 12.78
C GLY A 122 2.90 -7.93 12.93
N GLU A 123 1.78 -8.60 12.60
CA GLU A 123 1.75 -10.06 12.56
C GLU A 123 2.34 -10.56 11.24
N LYS A 124 2.89 -11.77 11.25
CA LYS A 124 3.46 -12.35 10.05
C LYS A 124 2.35 -13.01 9.23
N PRO A 125 2.48 -13.09 7.90
CA PRO A 125 1.61 -13.92 7.06
C PRO A 125 1.58 -15.41 7.45
N GLU A 126 2.39 -15.83 8.42
CA GLU A 126 2.38 -17.15 9.05
C GLU A 126 1.07 -17.53 9.76
N SER A 127 0.20 -16.57 10.09
CA SER A 127 -1.13 -16.84 10.63
C SER A 127 -2.21 -17.04 9.56
N ALA A 128 -1.87 -16.92 8.28
CA ALA A 128 -2.83 -17.18 7.20
C ALA A 128 -3.18 -18.67 7.16
N GLU A 129 -4.47 -18.96 7.01
CA GLU A 129 -4.97 -20.33 6.80
C GLU A 129 -4.62 -20.82 5.40
N GLU A 130 -4.68 -19.90 4.42
CA GLU A 130 -4.34 -20.23 3.05
C GLU A 130 -3.79 -19.02 2.30
N ILE A 131 -2.85 -19.27 1.39
CA ILE A 131 -2.23 -18.24 0.56
C ILE A 131 -2.21 -18.71 -0.88
N PHE A 132 -2.63 -17.83 -1.77
CA PHE A 132 -2.57 -18.04 -3.21
C PHE A 132 -1.58 -17.09 -3.84
N ARG A 133 -0.71 -17.60 -4.70
CA ARG A 133 0.06 -16.80 -5.64
C ARG A 133 -0.78 -16.63 -6.91
N CYS A 134 -1.02 -15.40 -7.29
CA CYS A 134 -1.92 -15.02 -8.36
C CYS A 134 -1.14 -14.32 -9.47
N GLU A 135 -1.50 -14.59 -10.72
CA GLU A 135 -0.91 -13.89 -11.84
C GLU A 135 -1.25 -12.40 -11.80
N TYR A 136 -0.32 -11.57 -12.24
CA TYR A 136 -0.56 -10.14 -12.32
C TYR A 136 -1.48 -9.82 -13.51
N VAL A 137 -2.74 -9.52 -13.21
CA VAL A 137 -3.77 -9.12 -14.19
C VAL A 137 -3.87 -7.59 -14.18
N ASN A 138 -2.97 -6.90 -14.90
CA ASN A 138 -3.12 -5.46 -15.13
C ASN A 138 -3.57 -5.19 -16.56
N SER A 139 -4.80 -4.72 -16.70
CA SER A 139 -5.44 -4.42 -17.99
C SER A 139 -5.05 -3.04 -18.57
N GLY A 140 -4.43 -2.16 -17.78
CA GLY A 140 -4.30 -0.73 -18.07
C GLY A 140 -2.88 -0.14 -18.09
N GLY A 141 -1.80 -0.91 -17.87
CA GLY A 141 -0.46 -0.32 -17.76
C GLY A 141 0.75 -1.26 -17.82
N VAL A 142 1.93 -0.66 -17.61
CA VAL A 142 3.24 -1.35 -17.58
C VAL A 142 3.25 -2.42 -16.49
N LYS A 143 3.60 -3.66 -16.83
CA LYS A 143 3.81 -4.75 -15.87
C LYS A 143 4.94 -4.38 -14.90
N ARG A 144 4.58 -3.97 -13.69
CA ARG A 144 5.53 -3.57 -12.64
C ARG A 144 5.79 -4.65 -11.58
N PHE A 145 4.98 -5.70 -11.58
CA PHE A 145 5.02 -6.83 -10.65
C PHE A 145 4.88 -8.14 -11.43
N ASP A 146 5.42 -9.21 -10.86
CA ASP A 146 5.37 -10.53 -11.48
C ASP A 146 4.16 -11.32 -11.02
N CYS A 147 3.78 -11.17 -9.76
CA CYS A 147 2.59 -11.76 -9.16
C CYS A 147 2.05 -10.89 -8.02
N TYR A 148 0.93 -11.32 -7.44
CA TYR A 148 0.55 -10.91 -6.10
C TYR A 148 0.08 -12.12 -5.31
N TYR A 149 0.11 -12.03 -4.00
CA TYR A 149 -0.38 -13.05 -3.10
C TYR A 149 -1.72 -12.63 -2.52
N ALA A 150 -2.63 -13.58 -2.30
CA ALA A 150 -3.85 -13.41 -1.55
C ALA A 150 -3.80 -14.34 -0.33
N ALA A 151 -3.64 -13.75 0.85
CA ALA A 151 -3.57 -14.46 2.13
C ALA A 151 -4.92 -14.36 2.86
N PHE A 152 -5.47 -15.49 3.27
CA PHE A 152 -6.75 -15.59 3.96
C PHE A 152 -6.56 -15.96 5.42
N TYR A 153 -7.18 -15.20 6.31
CA TYR A 153 -7.10 -15.35 7.75
C TYR A 153 -8.48 -15.65 8.29
N ARG A 154 -8.57 -16.61 9.21
CA ARG A 154 -9.84 -16.90 9.89
C ARG A 154 -10.21 -15.76 10.83
N ASP A 155 -11.44 -15.27 10.73
CA ASP A 155 -11.96 -14.24 11.63
C ASP A 155 -13.39 -14.57 12.04
N GLY A 156 -13.56 -14.93 13.32
CA GLY A 156 -14.85 -15.37 13.85
C GLY A 156 -15.43 -16.57 13.09
N GLY A 157 -16.60 -16.37 12.47
CA GLY A 157 -17.32 -17.38 11.70
C GLY A 157 -16.98 -17.45 10.20
N GLY A 158 -16.04 -16.64 9.71
CA GLY A 158 -15.67 -16.55 8.29
C GLY A 158 -14.18 -16.26 8.09
N PHE A 159 -13.83 -15.56 7.00
CA PHE A 159 -12.45 -15.20 6.67
C PHE A 159 -12.29 -13.72 6.31
N LYS A 160 -11.05 -13.25 6.42
CA LYS A 160 -10.55 -11.97 5.90
C LYS A 160 -9.42 -12.27 4.92
N ALA A 161 -9.48 -11.74 3.71
CA ALA A 161 -8.35 -11.81 2.79
C ALA A 161 -7.49 -10.55 2.87
N LYS A 162 -6.19 -10.69 2.57
CA LYS A 162 -5.25 -9.61 2.32
C LYS A 162 -4.48 -9.93 1.05
N LEU A 163 -4.49 -9.01 0.10
CA LEU A 163 -3.65 -9.12 -1.09
C LEU A 163 -2.35 -8.34 -0.92
N PHE A 164 -1.26 -8.73 -1.57
CA PHE A 164 -0.01 -7.97 -1.63
C PHE A 164 0.82 -8.33 -2.88
N ALA A 165 1.38 -7.34 -3.57
CA ALA A 165 2.12 -7.55 -4.82
C ALA A 165 3.59 -7.95 -4.57
N SER A 166 4.16 -8.78 -5.44
CA SER A 166 5.55 -9.26 -5.40
C SER A 166 6.28 -9.06 -6.73
N LYS A 167 7.59 -8.85 -6.64
CA LYS A 167 8.55 -8.97 -7.74
C LYS A 167 9.40 -10.20 -7.43
N ASP A 168 9.06 -11.33 -8.04
CA ASP A 168 9.79 -12.59 -7.87
C ASP A 168 11.06 -12.62 -8.73
#